data_AF-A0A7W4UG10-F1
#
_entry.id   AF-A0A7W4UG10-F1
#
_cell.length_a   1.000
_cell.length_b   1.000
_cell.length_c   1.000
_cell.angle_alpha   90.00
_cell.angle_beta   90.00
_cell.angle_gamma   90.00
#
_symmetry.space_group_name_H-M   'P 1'
#
loop_
_entity.id
_entity.type
_entity.pdbx_description
1 polymer ?
#
loop_
_entity_poly.entity_id
_entity_poly.type
_entity_poly.pdbx_seq_one_letter_code
_entity_poly.pdbx_strand_id
1 'polypeptide(L)' 'MTRFEVRTDFLDAYDVQQVGGETILEYWIPAEDLDALNASIVGRIEVVGEHR' A
#
# COMPACT_ATOMS: atom_id res chain seq x y z
N MET A 1 7.35 10.08 -5.04
CA MET A 1 6.56 9.49 -3.94
C MET A 1 5.10 9.83 -4.12
N THR A 2 4.23 8.83 -4.05
CA THR A 2 2.77 9.00 -4.03
C THR A 2 2.20 8.55 -2.70
N ARG A 3 1.07 9.13 -2.31
CA ARG A 3 0.27 8.71 -1.16
C ARG A 3 -1.16 8.47 -1.63
N PHE A 4 -1.77 7.41 -1.12
CA PHE A 4 -3.18 7.09 -1.35
C PHE A 4 -3.74 6.36 -0.13
N GLU A 5 -5.07 6.36 0.01
CA GLU A 5 -5.78 5.68 1.08
C GLU A 5 -6.27 4.32 0.57
N VAL A 6 -6.22 3.30 1.42
CA VAL A 6 -6.73 1.96 1.14
C VAL A 6 -7.70 1.60 2.25
N ARG A 7 -8.78 0.91 1.93
CA ARG A 7 -9.71 0.44 2.96
C ARG A 7 -9.02 -0.51 3.92
N THR A 8 -9.25 -0.32 5.22
CA THR A 8 -8.62 -1.13 6.28
C THR A 8 -9.06 -2.58 6.23
N ASP A 9 -10.33 -2.85 5.92
CA ASP A 9 -10.88 -4.20 5.81
C ASP A 9 -10.19 -5.06 4.74
N PHE A 10 -9.71 -4.44 3.66
CA PHE A 10 -8.85 -5.09 2.67
C PHE A 10 -7.46 -5.39 3.22
N LEU A 11 -6.84 -4.44 3.95
CA LEU A 11 -5.49 -4.61 4.49
C LEU A 11 -5.41 -5.63 5.63
N ASP A 12 -6.50 -5.83 6.38
CA ASP A 12 -6.59 -6.81 7.48
C ASP A 12 -6.34 -8.26 7.01
N ALA A 13 -6.40 -8.52 5.69
CA ALA A 13 -6.09 -9.82 5.11
C ALA A 13 -4.58 -10.08 4.93
N TYR A 14 -3.71 -9.07 5.12
CA TYR A 14 -2.27 -9.17 4.85
C TYR A 14 -1.44 -8.81 6.08
N ASP A 15 -0.42 -9.63 6.36
CA ASP A 15 0.51 -9.38 7.45
C ASP A 15 1.47 -8.23 7.12
N VAL A 16 1.75 -7.41 8.13
CA VAL A 16 2.79 -6.37 8.07
C VAL A 16 4.17 -7.01 8.16
N GLN A 17 5.03 -6.68 7.21
CA GLN A 17 6.42 -7.13 7.10
C GLN A 17 7.38 -5.97 7.42
N GLN A 18 8.54 -6.28 8.00
CA GLN A 18 9.62 -5.31 8.25
C GLN A 18 10.92 -5.84 7.65
N VAL A 19 11.12 -5.58 6.35
CA VAL A 19 12.19 -6.20 5.55
C VAL A 19 12.98 -5.20 4.71
N GLY A 20 12.39 -4.06 4.34
CA GLY A 20 13.11 -2.98 3.63
C GLY A 20 14.06 -2.15 4.50
N GLY A 21 13.82 -2.03 5.81
CA GLY A 21 14.69 -1.32 6.76
C GLY A 21 14.14 -1.35 8.19
N GLU A 22 14.98 -1.09 9.19
CA GLU A 22 14.62 -1.21 10.63
C GLU A 22 13.44 -0.33 11.07
N THR A 23 13.02 0.64 10.25
CA THR A 23 11.92 1.58 10.55
C THR A 23 10.75 1.50 9.58
N ILE A 24 10.83 0.65 8.54
CA ILE A 24 9.84 0.60 7.46
C ILE A 24 8.97 -0.63 7.62
N LEU A 25 7.66 -0.41 7.69
CA LEU A 25 6.64 -1.45 7.70
C LEU A 25 5.98 -1.52 6.32
N GLU A 26 5.73 -2.74 5.84
CA GLU A 26 5.28 -3.01 4.48
C GLU A 26 4.14 -4.03 4.47
N TYR A 27 3.10 -3.79 3.68
CA TYR A 27 2.15 -4.83 3.32
C TYR A 27 2.64 -5.51 2.04
N TRP A 28 2.76 -6.84 2.09
CA TRP A 28 3.18 -7.64 0.94
C TRP A 28 1.93 -8.23 0.27
N ILE A 29 1.48 -7.58 -0.80
CA ILE A 29 0.27 -7.98 -1.53
C ILE A 29 0.68 -8.85 -2.73
N PRO A 30 0.13 -10.07 -2.87
CA PRO A 30 0.38 -10.93 -4.02
C PRO A 30 0.00 -10.26 -5.35
N ALA A 31 0.67 -10.64 -6.43
CA ALA A 31 0.44 -10.02 -7.73
C ALA A 31 -0.98 -10.31 -8.26
N GLU A 32 -1.55 -11.46 -7.92
CA GLU A 32 -2.92 -11.85 -8.24
C GLU A 32 -3.99 -10.95 -7.59
N ASP A 33 -3.65 -10.29 -6.48
CA ASP A 33 -4.58 -9.44 -5.72
C ASP A 33 -4.47 -7.95 -6.10
N LEU A 34 -3.67 -7.60 -7.11
CA LEU A 34 -3.48 -6.21 -7.54
C LEU A 34 -4.78 -5.54 -7.99
N ASP A 35 -5.68 -6.27 -8.66
CA ASP A 35 -6.99 -5.73 -9.06
C ASP A 35 -7.86 -5.42 -7.83
N ALA A 36 -7.80 -6.28 -6.81
CA ALA A 36 -8.51 -6.06 -5.54
C ALA A 36 -7.92 -4.89 -4.74
N LEU A 37 -6.58 -4.75 -4.74
CA LEU A 37 -5.91 -3.57 -4.18
C LEU A 37 -6.38 -2.29 -4.88
N ASN A 38 -6.33 -2.26 -6.22
CA ASN A 38 -6.74 -1.09 -7.00
C ASN A 38 -8.20 -0.70 -6.73
N ALA A 39 -9.10 -1.68 -6.60
CA ALA A 39 -10.50 -1.44 -6.23
C ALA A 39 -10.67 -0.96 -4.78
N SER A 40 -9.71 -1.26 -3.90
CA SER A 40 -9.70 -0.88 -2.49
C SER A 40 -9.00 0.47 -2.22
N ILE A 41 -8.32 1.05 -3.22
CA ILE A 41 -7.84 2.43 -3.15
C ILE A 41 -9.05 3.37 -3.11
N VAL A 42 -9.11 4.19 -2.09
CA VAL A 42 -10.17 5.17 -1.85
C VAL A 42 -9.58 6.57 -1.73
N GLY A 43 -10.43 7.59 -1.86
CA GLY A 43 -9.98 8.97 -1.75
C GLY A 43 -9.12 9.41 -2.94
N ARG A 44 -8.22 10.36 -2.68
CA ARG A 44 -7.38 10.98 -3.72
C ARG A 44 -5.97 10.38 -3.69
N ILE A 45 -5.41 10.14 -4.86
CA ILE A 45 -3.98 9.89 -5.02
C ILE A 45 -3.25 11.23 -5.06
N GLU A 46 -2.30 11.41 -4.15
CA GLU A 46 -1.52 12.63 -3.99
C GLU A 46 -0.05 12.38 -4.34
N VAL A 47 0.57 13.33 -5.02
CA VAL A 47 2.02 13.37 -5.20
C VAL A 47 2.62 14.12 -4.02
N VAL A 48 3.39 13.42 -3.18
CA VAL A 48 4.00 13.98 -1.96
C VAL A 48 5.50 14.22 -2.10
N GLY A 49 6.07 13.85 -3.25
CA GLY A 49 7.46 14.13 -3.61
C GLY A 49 7.81 13.54 -4.96
N GLU A 50 8.98 13.89 -5.49
CA GLU A 50 9.50 13.40 -6.77
C GLU A 50 10.89 12.82 -6.55
N HIS A 51 11.19 11.68 -7.17
CA HIS A 51 12.55 11.13 -7.21
C HIS A 51 13.17 11.46 -8.56
N ARG A 52 14.44 11.88 -8.57
CA ARG A 52 15.20 12.24 -9.78
C ARG A 52 16.31 11.25 -10.04
#